data_AF-A0A369VE80-F1
#
_entry.id   AF-A0A369VE80-F1
#
_cell.length_a   1.000
_cell.length_b   1.000
_cell.length_c   1.000
_cell.angle_alpha   90.00
_cell.angle_beta   90.00
_cell.angle_gamma   90.00
#
_symmetry.space_group_name_H-M   'P 1'
#
loop_
_entity.id
_entity.type
_entity.pdbx_description
1 polymer ?
#
loop_
_entity_poly.entity_id
_entity_poly.type
_entity_poly.pdbx_seq_one_letter_code
_entity_poly.pdbx_strand_id
1 'polypeptide(L)'
;MRQQQMTRLIHSLPQLTHHQRQQLARSLQALLDHSQAIAVVETHNCAPRACPHCSNSLLVKNGSANGLQRFKCRQCARTFNALTGTPLARLHLRDKWMGQAQALGEGLSLNQVAQRLGVAQSTAFRWRHRFLACPKSVQARQLVGIAEADESYFLASCKGHRGLLRRPRRRGGKALAGCKGSEYTPVLMARDRAGATANLIVQTNMAVSVQAALKPLLAPDTILCTDGSITLASAARALGVQHQAVNVSRGNRVRGPWHVQNVNAYVSRLRGWMQRFKGVATKYLDSYLGWFRMLDRSGPMGPQPAQVLEAAMGNQGVTSIR
;
A
#
# COMPACT_ATOMS: atom_id res chain seq x y z
N MET A 1 -20.51 -31.17 12.82
CA MET A 1 -21.96 -31.29 13.16
C MET A 1 -22.55 -32.40 12.30
N ARG A 2 -23.34 -33.33 12.85
CA ARG A 2 -23.97 -34.40 12.05
C ARG A 2 -25.09 -33.82 11.18
N GLN A 3 -25.43 -34.46 10.06
CA GLN A 3 -26.43 -33.95 9.12
C GLN A 3 -27.79 -33.64 9.79
N GLN A 4 -28.26 -34.52 10.67
CA GLN A 4 -29.51 -34.31 11.43
C GLN A 4 -29.48 -33.05 12.33
N GLN A 5 -28.33 -32.73 12.92
CA GLN A 5 -28.16 -31.52 13.74
C GLN A 5 -28.15 -30.26 12.85
N MET A 6 -27.53 -30.34 11.66
CA MET A 6 -27.59 -29.26 10.66
C MET A 6 -29.03 -29.00 10.22
N THR A 7 -29.76 -30.07 9.89
CA THR A 7 -31.16 -29.98 9.48
C THR A 7 -32.01 -29.31 10.57
N ARG A 8 -31.85 -29.71 11.85
CA ARG A 8 -32.56 -29.08 12.97
C ARG A 8 -32.22 -27.59 13.11
N LEU A 9 -30.95 -27.22 12.98
CA LEU A 9 -30.52 -25.83 13.03
C LEU A 9 -31.16 -25.01 11.90
N ILE A 10 -31.13 -25.51 10.66
CA ILE A 10 -31.76 -24.84 9.50
C ILE A 10 -33.27 -24.65 9.72
N HIS A 11 -33.98 -25.67 10.24
CA HIS A 11 -35.42 -25.58 10.52
C HIS A 11 -35.76 -24.62 11.66
N SER A 12 -34.81 -24.31 12.55
CA SER A 12 -35.01 -23.31 13.62
C SER A 12 -34.81 -21.86 13.15
N LEU A 13 -34.18 -21.63 11.99
CA LEU A 13 -33.89 -20.28 11.48
C LEU A 13 -35.13 -19.39 11.28
N PRO A 14 -36.28 -19.90 10.79
CA PRO A 14 -37.49 -19.09 10.66
C PRO A 14 -38.01 -18.55 11.99
N GLN A 15 -37.75 -19.24 13.11
CA GLN A 15 -38.21 -18.86 14.45
C GLN A 15 -37.40 -17.72 15.06
N LEU A 16 -36.24 -17.38 14.47
CA LEU A 16 -35.40 -16.30 14.95
C LEU A 16 -36.05 -14.94 14.67
N THR A 17 -36.00 -14.05 15.66
CA THR A 17 -36.38 -12.65 15.50
C THR A 17 -35.42 -11.93 14.53
N HIS A 18 -35.83 -10.78 14.00
CA HIS A 18 -34.96 -9.98 13.13
C HIS A 18 -33.59 -9.68 13.75
N HIS A 19 -33.55 -9.33 15.04
CA HIS A 19 -32.29 -9.08 15.76
C HIS A 19 -31.42 -10.34 15.85
N GLN A 20 -32.01 -11.50 16.17
CA GLN A 20 -31.28 -12.77 16.24
C GLN A 20 -30.76 -13.21 14.87
N ARG A 21 -31.53 -13.02 13.79
CA ARG A 21 -31.08 -13.26 12.42
C ARG A 21 -29.87 -12.39 12.07
N GLN A 22 -29.90 -11.11 12.42
CA GLN A 22 -28.74 -10.24 12.22
C GLN A 22 -27.52 -10.68 13.02
N GLN A 23 -27.69 -11.08 14.28
CA GLN A 23 -26.58 -11.57 15.11
C GLN A 23 -25.97 -12.88 14.55
N LEU A 24 -26.81 -13.81 14.11
CA LEU A 24 -26.37 -15.04 13.47
C LEU A 24 -25.63 -14.76 12.16
N ALA A 25 -26.18 -13.89 11.30
CA ALA A 25 -25.55 -13.50 10.04
C ALA A 25 -24.15 -12.89 10.27
N ARG A 26 -24.00 -11.99 11.26
CA ARG A 26 -22.69 -11.42 11.63
C ARG A 26 -21.71 -12.49 12.11
N SER A 27 -22.17 -13.44 12.92
CA SER A 27 -21.34 -14.52 13.44
C SER A 27 -20.88 -15.48 12.35
N LEU A 28 -21.78 -15.85 11.43
CA LEU A 28 -21.46 -16.67 10.26
C LEU A 28 -20.49 -15.95 9.32
N GLN A 29 -20.73 -14.66 9.03
CA GLN A 29 -19.83 -13.87 8.19
C GLN A 29 -18.41 -13.82 8.78
N ALA A 30 -18.27 -13.63 10.10
CA ALA A 30 -16.96 -13.65 10.75
C ALA A 30 -16.24 -15.01 10.62
N LEU A 31 -16.97 -16.13 10.66
CA LEU A 31 -16.40 -17.46 10.44
C LEU A 31 -15.96 -17.66 8.98
N LEU A 32 -16.76 -17.17 8.03
CA LEU A 32 -16.41 -17.19 6.60
C LEU A 32 -15.17 -16.33 6.34
N ASP A 33 -15.13 -15.11 6.84
CA ASP A 33 -14.00 -14.19 6.72
C ASP A 33 -12.73 -14.79 7.34
N HIS A 34 -12.85 -15.46 8.49
CA HIS A 34 -11.74 -16.17 9.12
C HIS A 34 -11.21 -17.31 8.24
N SER A 35 -12.11 -18.13 7.68
CA SER A 35 -11.73 -19.22 6.79
C SER A 35 -11.06 -18.72 5.51
N GLN A 36 -11.56 -17.61 4.95
CA GLN A 36 -11.00 -16.98 3.77
C GLN A 36 -9.62 -16.39 4.04
N ALA A 37 -9.45 -15.69 5.18
CA ALA A 37 -8.15 -15.16 5.59
C ALA A 37 -7.12 -16.29 5.76
N ILE A 38 -7.51 -17.42 6.39
CA ILE A 38 -6.65 -18.60 6.52
C ILE A 38 -6.29 -19.16 5.15
N ALA A 39 -7.26 -19.33 4.25
CA ALA A 39 -7.03 -19.88 2.92
C ALA A 39 -6.03 -19.03 2.11
N VAL A 40 -6.17 -17.71 2.13
CA VAL A 40 -5.24 -16.77 1.50
C VAL A 40 -3.83 -16.90 2.10
N VAL A 41 -3.74 -16.98 3.43
CA VAL A 41 -2.46 -17.12 4.13
C VAL A 41 -1.79 -18.46 3.84
N GLU A 42 -2.53 -19.56 3.85
CA GLU A 42 -1.98 -20.88 3.55
C GLU A 42 -1.51 -20.95 2.09
N THR A 43 -2.27 -20.40 1.14
CA THR A 43 -1.89 -20.35 -0.28
C THR A 43 -0.59 -19.58 -0.50
N HIS A 44 -0.32 -18.54 0.30
CA HIS A 44 0.89 -17.73 0.20
C HIS A 44 2.19 -18.53 0.37
N ASN A 45 2.19 -19.58 1.22
CA ASN A 45 3.37 -20.41 1.47
C ASN A 45 2.97 -21.83 1.89
N CYS A 46 2.14 -22.48 1.06
CA CYS A 46 1.56 -23.80 1.34
C CYS A 46 2.59 -24.94 1.28
N ALA A 47 3.66 -24.74 0.50
CA ALA A 47 4.73 -25.70 0.27
C ALA A 47 6.09 -25.00 0.31
N PRO A 48 6.57 -24.63 1.51
CA PRO A 48 7.86 -23.96 1.65
C PRO A 48 8.98 -24.88 1.13
N ARG A 49 9.83 -24.36 0.23
CA ARG A 49 10.97 -25.11 -0.31
C ARG A 49 12.21 -25.06 0.60
N ALA A 50 12.29 -24.06 1.47
CA ALA A 50 13.44 -23.82 2.32
C ALA A 50 13.02 -23.23 3.68
N CYS A 51 13.82 -23.50 4.71
CA CYS A 51 13.63 -22.91 6.04
C CYS A 51 13.90 -21.41 6.00
N PRO A 52 12.99 -20.55 6.51
CA PRO A 52 13.22 -19.10 6.54
C PRO A 52 14.32 -18.65 7.52
N HIS A 53 14.92 -19.58 8.28
CA HIS A 53 15.96 -19.28 9.27
C HIS A 53 17.37 -19.72 8.84
N CYS A 54 17.48 -20.81 8.06
CA CYS A 54 18.77 -21.38 7.67
C CYS A 54 18.83 -21.83 6.20
N SER A 55 17.78 -21.56 5.41
CA SER A 55 17.67 -21.88 3.98
C SER A 55 17.76 -23.36 3.61
N ASN A 56 17.82 -24.27 4.58
CA ASN A 56 17.86 -25.72 4.35
C ASN A 56 16.47 -26.26 3.92
N SER A 57 16.46 -27.26 3.05
CA SER A 57 15.25 -27.87 2.47
C SER A 57 14.67 -29.04 3.28
N LEU A 58 15.34 -29.52 4.34
CA LEU A 58 14.89 -30.60 5.20
C LEU A 58 13.76 -30.13 6.13
N LEU A 59 12.54 -30.10 5.58
CA LEU A 59 11.35 -29.59 6.22
C LEU A 59 10.33 -30.70 6.46
N VAL A 60 9.72 -30.70 7.65
CA VAL A 60 8.63 -31.63 7.99
C VAL A 60 7.42 -30.87 8.52
N LYS A 61 6.21 -31.40 8.27
CA LYS A 61 4.98 -30.92 8.90
C LYS A 61 5.04 -31.20 10.41
N ASN A 62 4.62 -30.24 11.22
CA ASN A 62 4.69 -30.30 12.68
C ASN A 62 3.36 -29.86 13.32
N GLY A 63 2.27 -30.50 12.89
CA GLY A 63 0.90 -30.17 13.28
C GLY A 63 0.41 -28.84 12.71
N SER A 64 -0.71 -28.34 13.25
CA SER A 64 -1.29 -27.04 12.92
C SER A 64 -1.59 -26.25 14.20
N ALA A 65 -1.65 -24.93 14.10
CA ALA A 65 -2.06 -24.08 15.22
C ALA A 65 -2.77 -22.83 14.71
N ASN A 66 -3.90 -22.48 15.35
CA ASN A 66 -4.71 -21.32 14.98
C ASN A 66 -5.10 -21.34 13.48
N GLY A 67 -5.44 -22.52 12.97
CA GLY A 67 -5.84 -22.72 11.56
C GLY A 67 -4.70 -22.76 10.54
N LEU A 68 -3.43 -22.63 10.95
CA LEU A 68 -2.30 -22.63 10.03
C LEU A 68 -1.42 -23.87 10.17
N GLN A 69 -0.90 -24.38 9.05
CA GLN A 69 0.08 -25.45 9.01
C GLN A 69 1.41 -24.97 9.62
N ARG A 70 1.98 -25.80 10.50
CA ARG A 70 3.33 -25.57 11.05
C ARG A 70 4.33 -26.48 10.39
N PHE A 71 5.52 -25.96 10.15
CA PHE A 71 6.67 -26.68 9.63
C PHE A 71 7.79 -26.64 10.66
N LYS A 72 8.63 -27.68 10.68
CA LYS A 72 9.86 -27.75 11.46
C LYS A 72 11.02 -28.06 10.53
N CYS A 73 12.10 -27.30 10.63
CA CYS A 73 13.34 -27.62 9.94
C CYS A 73 14.12 -28.67 10.73
N ARG A 74 14.57 -29.75 10.07
CA ARG A 74 15.38 -30.81 10.70
C ARG A 74 16.80 -30.35 11.00
N GLN A 75 17.35 -29.39 10.25
CA GLN A 75 18.71 -28.88 10.45
C GLN A 75 18.81 -27.94 11.66
N CYS A 76 17.99 -26.88 11.72
CA CYS A 76 18.08 -25.87 12.78
C CYS A 76 17.05 -26.07 13.92
N ALA A 77 16.22 -27.12 13.84
CA ALA A 77 15.15 -27.45 14.77
C ALA A 77 14.03 -26.39 14.97
N ARG A 78 14.12 -25.21 14.32
CA ARG A 78 13.13 -24.13 14.45
C ARG A 78 11.82 -24.45 13.74
N THR A 79 10.70 -23.95 14.29
CA THR A 79 9.38 -24.06 13.67
C THR A 79 8.95 -22.76 13.02
N PHE A 80 8.21 -22.86 11.92
CA PHE A 80 7.66 -21.72 11.20
C PHE A 80 6.30 -22.07 10.58
N ASN A 81 5.63 -21.08 10.01
CA ASN A 81 4.35 -21.20 9.30
C ASN A 81 4.33 -20.23 8.11
N ALA A 82 3.22 -20.19 7.38
CA ALA A 82 3.09 -19.34 6.19
C ALA A 82 3.25 -17.84 6.46
N LEU A 83 3.02 -17.37 7.70
CA LEU A 83 3.21 -15.98 8.10
C LEU A 83 4.64 -15.66 8.54
N THR A 84 5.51 -16.65 8.68
CA THR A 84 6.86 -16.42 9.19
C THR A 84 7.66 -15.60 8.17
N GLY A 85 8.29 -14.52 8.64
CA GLY A 85 9.01 -13.58 7.78
C GLY A 85 8.14 -12.51 7.12
N THR A 86 6.81 -12.61 7.20
CA THR A 86 5.91 -11.60 6.64
C THR A 86 5.64 -10.47 7.63
N PRO A 87 5.23 -9.28 7.15
CA PRO A 87 4.69 -8.23 8.01
C PRO A 87 3.43 -8.64 8.77
N LEU A 88 2.83 -9.81 8.51
CA LEU A 88 1.66 -10.27 9.24
C LEU A 88 2.00 -11.26 10.36
N ALA A 89 3.28 -11.61 10.53
CA ALA A 89 3.76 -12.47 11.60
C ALA A 89 3.33 -11.98 12.99
N ARG A 90 2.80 -12.88 13.82
CA ARG A 90 2.37 -12.63 15.22
C ARG A 90 1.25 -11.59 15.37
N LEU A 91 0.52 -11.27 14.30
CA LEU A 91 -0.73 -10.52 14.43
C LEU A 91 -1.86 -11.47 14.85
N HIS A 92 -2.69 -11.01 15.80
CA HIS A 92 -3.87 -11.72 16.32
C HIS A 92 -5.14 -11.25 15.59
N LEU A 93 -6.29 -11.84 15.95
CA LEU A 93 -7.63 -11.50 15.43
C LEU A 93 -7.75 -11.66 13.90
N ARG A 94 -7.40 -12.85 13.40
CA ARG A 94 -7.38 -13.15 11.95
C ARG A 94 -8.75 -13.10 11.30
N ASP A 95 -9.78 -13.40 12.07
CA ASP A 95 -11.20 -13.22 11.70
C ASP A 95 -11.50 -11.79 11.21
N LYS A 96 -10.75 -10.78 11.66
CA LYS A 96 -10.95 -9.38 11.28
C LYS A 96 -10.05 -8.92 10.13
N TRP A 97 -9.15 -9.77 9.62
CA TRP A 97 -8.18 -9.36 8.60
C TRP A 97 -8.82 -9.06 7.26
N MET A 98 -9.87 -9.81 6.87
CA MET A 98 -10.63 -9.51 5.66
C MET A 98 -11.32 -8.16 5.76
N GLY A 99 -11.95 -7.86 6.89
CA GLY A 99 -12.53 -6.53 7.14
C GLY A 99 -11.47 -5.41 7.16
N GLN A 100 -10.26 -5.67 7.67
CA GLN A 100 -9.14 -4.72 7.61
C GLN A 100 -8.66 -4.49 6.17
N ALA A 101 -8.56 -5.55 5.37
CA ALA A 101 -8.20 -5.48 3.98
C ALA A 101 -9.23 -4.71 3.15
N GLN A 102 -10.52 -4.99 3.36
CA GLN A 102 -11.62 -4.24 2.77
C GLN A 102 -11.56 -2.75 3.15
N ALA A 103 -11.34 -2.45 4.43
CA ALA A 103 -11.22 -1.07 4.89
C ALA A 103 -10.03 -0.31 4.26
N LEU A 104 -8.96 -1.02 3.88
CA LEU A 104 -7.88 -0.44 3.10
C LEU A 104 -8.32 -0.18 1.65
N GLY A 105 -9.03 -1.11 1.01
CA GLY A 105 -9.63 -0.90 -0.31
C GLY A 105 -10.54 0.33 -0.38
N GLU A 106 -11.33 0.56 0.66
CA GLU A 106 -12.25 1.72 0.76
C GLU A 106 -11.55 3.04 1.16
N GLY A 107 -10.29 3.00 1.62
CA GLY A 107 -9.58 4.22 2.04
C GLY A 107 -10.05 4.79 3.39
N LEU A 108 -10.51 3.95 4.33
CA LEU A 108 -11.12 4.41 5.58
C LEU A 108 -10.13 5.05 6.57
N SER A 109 -10.64 5.95 7.42
CA SER A 109 -9.90 6.52 8.56
C SER A 109 -9.77 5.50 9.71
N LEU A 110 -8.80 5.72 10.61
CA LEU A 110 -8.56 4.80 11.75
C LEU A 110 -9.79 4.66 12.66
N ASN A 111 -10.56 5.73 12.84
CA ASN A 111 -11.78 5.70 13.65
C ASN A 111 -12.84 4.81 13.02
N GLN A 112 -13.05 4.95 11.71
CA GLN A 112 -14.00 4.12 10.97
C GLN A 112 -13.59 2.65 11.02
N VAL A 113 -12.30 2.34 10.88
CA VAL A 113 -11.79 0.96 11.01
C VAL A 113 -11.98 0.41 12.42
N ALA A 114 -11.61 1.18 13.45
CA ALA A 114 -11.74 0.78 14.84
C ALA A 114 -13.20 0.46 15.21
N GLN A 115 -14.12 1.33 14.80
CA GLN A 115 -15.56 1.14 15.00
C GLN A 115 -16.08 -0.06 14.20
N ARG A 116 -15.77 -0.15 12.91
CA ARG A 116 -16.26 -1.23 12.03
C ARG A 116 -15.81 -2.60 12.50
N LEU A 117 -14.54 -2.73 12.90
CA LEU A 117 -13.96 -4.02 13.30
C LEU A 117 -14.08 -4.28 14.81
N GLY A 118 -14.61 -3.35 15.60
CA GLY A 118 -14.65 -3.45 17.05
C GLY A 118 -13.26 -3.72 17.64
N VAL A 119 -12.28 -2.89 17.29
CA VAL A 119 -10.90 -2.96 17.81
C VAL A 119 -10.46 -1.60 18.33
N ALA A 120 -9.48 -1.56 19.23
CA ALA A 120 -8.87 -0.31 19.65
C ALA A 120 -8.26 0.43 18.45
N GLN A 121 -8.32 1.77 18.45
CA GLN A 121 -7.73 2.61 17.40
C GLN A 121 -6.22 2.36 17.23
N SER A 122 -5.51 2.08 18.33
CA SER A 122 -4.09 1.70 18.32
C SER A 122 -3.84 0.39 17.56
N THR A 123 -4.75 -0.59 17.68
CA THR A 123 -4.71 -1.84 16.92
C THR A 123 -4.93 -1.58 15.43
N ALA A 124 -5.95 -0.81 15.06
CA ALA A 124 -6.20 -0.42 13.67
C ALA A 124 -5.00 0.33 13.05
N PHE A 125 -4.35 1.19 13.84
CA PHE A 125 -3.15 1.91 13.44
C PHE A 125 -1.97 0.97 13.19
N ARG A 126 -1.71 0.05 14.12
CA ARG A 126 -0.66 -0.97 13.96
C ARG A 126 -0.94 -1.84 12.73
N TRP A 127 -2.17 -2.29 12.55
CA TRP A 127 -2.57 -3.14 11.43
C TRP A 127 -2.35 -2.43 10.09
N ARG A 128 -2.80 -1.18 9.96
CA ARG A 128 -2.57 -0.39 8.75
C ARG A 128 -1.10 -0.39 8.33
N HIS A 129 -0.19 -0.09 9.26
CA HIS A 129 1.23 -0.04 8.93
C HIS A 129 1.82 -1.42 8.59
N ARG A 130 1.33 -2.48 9.24
CA ARG A 130 1.76 -3.85 8.95
C ARG A 130 1.25 -4.33 7.59
N PHE A 131 -0.02 -4.06 7.26
CA PHE A 131 -0.60 -4.37 5.95
C PHE A 131 0.04 -3.57 4.81
N LEU A 132 0.43 -2.31 5.07
CA LEU A 132 1.09 -1.46 4.08
C LEU A 132 2.61 -1.63 4.03
N ALA A 133 3.20 -2.51 4.84
CA ALA A 133 4.65 -2.67 4.93
C ALA A 133 5.29 -3.19 3.63
N CYS A 134 4.60 -4.08 2.90
CA CYS A 134 5.00 -4.54 1.58
C CYS A 134 4.46 -3.65 0.45
N PRO A 135 3.16 -3.25 0.43
CA PRO A 135 2.61 -2.37 -0.60
C PRO A 135 3.37 -1.04 -0.76
N LYS A 136 3.95 -0.49 0.32
CA LYS A 136 4.77 0.74 0.26
C LYS A 136 5.94 0.64 -0.73
N SER A 137 6.55 -0.54 -0.90
CA SER A 137 7.70 -0.73 -1.78
C SER A 137 7.31 -1.16 -3.19
N VAL A 138 6.03 -1.48 -3.42
CA VAL A 138 5.57 -1.86 -4.77
C VAL A 138 5.34 -0.60 -5.59
N GLN A 139 6.29 -0.32 -6.47
CA GLN A 139 6.26 0.79 -7.44
C GLN A 139 6.96 0.36 -8.74
N ALA A 140 6.84 1.18 -9.79
CA ALA A 140 7.57 0.93 -11.03
C ALA A 140 9.08 0.82 -10.76
N ARG A 141 9.72 -0.20 -11.34
CA ARG A 141 11.18 -0.34 -11.33
C ARG A 141 11.82 0.36 -12.52
N GLN A 142 11.08 0.47 -13.60
CA GLN A 142 11.46 1.12 -14.84
C GLN A 142 10.18 1.67 -15.48
N LEU A 143 10.31 2.78 -16.19
CA LEU A 143 9.27 3.40 -17.01
C LEU A 143 9.65 3.21 -18.48
N VAL A 144 8.67 2.95 -19.33
CA VAL A 144 8.90 2.60 -20.73
C VAL A 144 8.25 3.59 -21.69
N GLY A 145 8.86 3.78 -22.86
CA GLY A 145 8.35 4.67 -23.91
C GLY A 145 8.32 6.13 -23.45
N ILE A 146 7.12 6.68 -23.26
CA ILE A 146 6.94 8.06 -22.79
C ILE A 146 6.65 8.04 -21.29
N ALA A 147 7.60 8.56 -20.52
CA ALA A 147 7.45 8.80 -19.09
C ALA A 147 7.08 10.26 -18.83
N GLU A 148 6.18 10.50 -17.90
CA GLU A 148 5.84 11.82 -17.38
C GLU A 148 6.35 11.96 -15.95
N ALA A 149 6.88 13.13 -15.61
CA ALA A 149 7.26 13.45 -14.24
C ALA A 149 6.75 14.82 -13.79
N ASP A 150 6.32 14.88 -12.53
CA ASP A 150 5.88 16.08 -11.83
C ASP A 150 6.37 16.08 -10.37
N GLU A 151 6.55 17.25 -9.78
CA GLU A 151 6.96 17.44 -8.40
C GLU A 151 5.76 17.82 -7.52
N SER A 152 5.45 16.99 -6.53
CA SER A 152 4.41 17.28 -5.55
C SER A 152 4.98 17.54 -4.17
N TYR A 153 4.44 18.53 -3.47
CA TYR A 153 4.95 18.96 -2.16
C TYR A 153 3.93 18.66 -1.06
N PHE A 154 4.33 17.86 -0.07
CA PHE A 154 3.50 17.53 1.09
C PHE A 154 4.03 18.24 2.34
N LEU A 155 3.14 18.89 3.11
CA LEU A 155 3.56 19.58 4.32
C LEU A 155 4.13 18.59 5.35
N ALA A 156 5.33 18.87 5.82
CA ALA A 156 6.01 18.06 6.82
C ALA A 156 5.23 18.07 8.14
N SER A 157 5.01 16.88 8.69
CA SER A 157 4.14 16.64 9.83
C SER A 157 4.77 15.64 10.79
N CYS A 158 4.91 16.06 12.05
CA CYS A 158 5.43 15.23 13.13
C CYS A 158 4.29 14.66 14.00
N LYS A 159 3.11 14.41 13.40
CA LYS A 159 1.93 13.91 14.12
C LYS A 159 2.26 12.61 14.88
N GLY A 160 1.96 12.60 16.17
CA GLY A 160 2.26 11.46 17.06
C GLY A 160 3.73 11.34 17.49
N HIS A 161 4.57 12.32 17.20
CA HIS A 161 5.93 12.40 17.76
C HIS A 161 5.90 13.09 19.13
N ARG A 162 6.75 12.64 20.06
CA ARG A 162 6.95 13.23 21.38
C ARG A 162 8.32 13.95 21.39
N GLY A 163 8.47 15.03 22.17
CA GLY A 163 9.74 15.75 22.26
C GLY A 163 10.08 16.60 21.03
N LEU A 164 9.11 17.39 20.53
CA LEU A 164 9.37 18.29 19.41
C LEU A 164 10.27 19.45 19.83
N LEU A 165 11.31 19.74 19.04
CA LEU A 165 12.17 20.92 19.21
C LEU A 165 11.48 22.24 18.85
N ARG A 166 10.22 22.19 18.40
CA ARG A 166 9.39 23.33 18.05
C ARG A 166 8.01 23.20 18.67
N ARG A 167 7.29 24.32 18.78
CA ARG A 167 5.89 24.31 19.25
C ARG A 167 5.03 23.39 18.35
N PRO A 168 4.12 22.61 18.94
CA PRO A 168 3.14 21.83 18.18
C PRO A 168 2.31 22.75 17.26
N ARG A 169 2.11 22.34 16.00
CA ARG A 169 1.18 23.04 15.09
C ARG A 169 -0.25 22.60 15.40
N ARG A 170 -1.20 23.54 15.32
CA ARG A 170 -2.65 23.24 15.33
C ARG A 170 -3.10 22.70 13.96
N ARG A 171 -4.31 22.12 13.89
CA ARG A 171 -4.84 21.50 12.65
C ARG A 171 -4.87 22.52 11.51
N GLY A 172 -4.49 22.08 10.30
CA GLY A 172 -4.61 22.90 9.07
C GLY A 172 -3.54 23.97 8.90
N GLY A 173 -2.41 23.87 9.62
CA GLY A 173 -1.32 24.85 9.49
C GLY A 173 -0.84 25.00 8.04
N LYS A 174 -0.70 26.24 7.58
CA LYS A 174 0.01 26.61 6.36
C LYS A 174 1.50 26.74 6.70
N ALA A 175 2.39 26.42 5.78
CA ALA A 175 3.81 26.70 5.98
C ALA A 175 4.06 28.21 6.02
N LEU A 176 5.06 28.64 6.78
CA LEU A 176 5.42 30.05 6.92
C LEU A 176 6.05 30.61 5.62
N ALA A 177 6.73 29.77 4.84
CA ALA A 177 7.44 30.17 3.61
C ALA A 177 6.78 29.67 2.31
N GLY A 178 5.51 29.24 2.36
CA GLY A 178 4.84 28.61 1.21
C GLY A 178 5.47 27.28 0.78
N CYS A 179 5.03 26.73 -0.37
CA CYS A 179 5.30 25.36 -0.86
C CYS A 179 6.78 24.99 -1.10
N LYS A 180 7.71 25.95 -0.97
CA LYS A 180 9.14 25.79 -1.25
C LYS A 180 10.04 25.84 0.00
N GLY A 181 9.45 26.02 1.18
CA GLY A 181 10.20 26.02 2.44
C GLY A 181 10.65 24.62 2.87
N SER A 182 11.63 24.55 3.79
CA SER A 182 12.08 23.32 4.47
C SER A 182 10.98 22.56 5.23
N GLU A 183 9.79 23.18 5.35
CA GLU A 183 8.60 22.59 5.93
C GLU A 183 7.83 21.68 4.96
N TYR A 184 8.26 21.52 3.71
CA TYR A 184 7.67 20.58 2.76
C TYR A 184 8.59 19.40 2.47
N THR A 185 7.97 18.24 2.29
CA THR A 185 8.58 17.03 1.79
C THR A 185 8.27 16.92 0.30
N PRO A 186 9.26 17.14 -0.59
CA PRO A 186 9.08 16.94 -2.02
C PRO A 186 8.95 15.45 -2.35
N VAL A 187 8.01 15.16 -3.24
CA VAL A 187 7.74 13.81 -3.75
C VAL A 187 7.69 13.89 -5.26
N LEU A 188 8.64 13.23 -5.89
CA LEU A 188 8.67 13.08 -7.33
C LEU A 188 7.65 12.03 -7.75
N MET A 189 6.78 12.42 -8.67
CA MET A 189 5.73 11.59 -9.22
C MET A 189 6.14 11.24 -10.64
N ALA A 190 6.39 9.96 -10.92
CA ALA A 190 6.80 9.52 -12.25
C ALA A 190 5.86 8.42 -12.73
N ARG A 191 5.40 8.52 -13.98
CA ARG A 191 4.40 7.61 -14.55
C ARG A 191 4.58 7.47 -16.05
N ASP A 192 4.50 6.25 -16.58
CA ASP A 192 4.48 6.04 -18.03
C ASP A 192 3.05 5.98 -18.61
N ARG A 193 2.96 5.93 -19.94
CA ARG A 193 1.68 5.82 -20.66
C ARG A 193 0.94 4.51 -20.40
N ALA A 194 1.66 3.43 -20.07
CA ALA A 194 1.06 2.14 -19.71
C ALA A 194 0.47 2.13 -18.30
N GLY A 195 0.79 3.14 -17.48
CA GLY A 195 0.28 3.32 -16.12
C GLY A 195 1.22 2.86 -15.02
N ALA A 196 2.43 2.38 -15.34
CA ALA A 196 3.44 2.09 -14.33
C ALA A 196 3.79 3.39 -13.61
N THR A 197 3.73 3.38 -12.27
CA THR A 197 3.83 4.58 -11.44
C THR A 197 4.84 4.39 -10.31
N ALA A 198 5.64 5.42 -10.07
CA ALA A 198 6.55 5.54 -8.93
C ALA A 198 6.34 6.87 -8.18
N ASN A 199 6.48 6.83 -6.85
CA ASN A 199 6.44 8.02 -6.02
C ASN A 199 7.68 8.03 -5.13
N LEU A 200 8.61 8.92 -5.41
CA LEU A 200 9.91 8.96 -4.75
C LEU A 200 9.98 10.18 -3.84
N ILE A 201 10.05 9.93 -2.53
CA ILE A 201 10.31 10.99 -1.56
C ILE A 201 11.77 11.42 -1.71
N VAL A 202 12.00 12.67 -2.08
CA VAL A 202 13.35 13.22 -2.26
C VAL A 202 13.72 14.12 -1.09
N GLN A 203 15.01 14.18 -0.76
CA GLN A 203 15.49 14.99 0.38
C GLN A 203 15.46 16.49 0.08
N THR A 204 15.82 16.85 -1.16
CA THR A 204 15.82 18.22 -1.66
C THR A 204 15.18 18.26 -3.04
N ASN A 205 14.73 19.45 -3.45
CA ASN A 205 14.25 19.72 -4.81
C ASN A 205 15.38 20.16 -5.75
N MET A 206 16.64 19.84 -5.41
CA MET A 206 17.79 20.11 -6.28
C MET A 206 17.89 19.09 -7.40
N ALA A 207 18.40 19.51 -8.55
CA ALA A 207 18.51 18.67 -9.75
C ALA A 207 19.28 17.36 -9.48
N VAL A 208 20.31 17.40 -8.63
CA VAL A 208 21.10 16.21 -8.25
C VAL A 208 20.26 15.17 -7.50
N SER A 209 19.42 15.60 -6.56
CA SER A 209 18.52 14.68 -5.83
C SER A 209 17.44 14.09 -6.75
N VAL A 210 16.89 14.90 -7.65
CA VAL A 210 15.89 14.46 -8.64
C VAL A 210 16.52 13.51 -9.66
N GLN A 211 17.73 13.79 -10.13
CA GLN A 211 18.51 12.92 -11.02
C GLN A 211 18.76 11.56 -10.37
N ALA A 212 19.23 11.52 -9.13
CA ALA A 212 19.47 10.28 -8.40
C ALA A 212 18.20 9.44 -8.25
N ALA A 213 17.04 10.09 -8.06
CA ALA A 213 15.74 9.45 -7.96
C ALA A 213 15.24 8.89 -9.33
N LEU A 214 15.43 9.63 -10.43
CA LEU A 214 14.99 9.23 -11.76
C LEU A 214 15.89 8.20 -12.44
N LYS A 215 17.21 8.24 -12.18
CA LYS A 215 18.20 7.37 -12.81
C LYS A 215 17.82 5.88 -12.84
N PRO A 216 17.36 5.25 -11.74
CA PRO A 216 16.99 3.84 -11.79
C PRO A 216 15.68 3.57 -12.54
N LEU A 217 14.83 4.58 -12.76
CA LEU A 217 13.51 4.44 -13.38
C LEU A 217 13.53 4.65 -14.90
N LEU A 218 14.39 5.53 -15.39
CA LEU A 218 14.40 5.92 -16.81
C LEU A 218 15.43 5.10 -17.57
N ALA A 219 14.98 4.33 -18.54
CA ALA A 219 15.89 3.70 -19.48
C ALA A 219 16.42 4.73 -20.51
N PRO A 220 17.59 4.50 -21.13
CA PRO A 220 18.18 5.46 -22.07
C PRO A 220 17.27 5.84 -23.25
N ASP A 221 16.40 4.93 -23.67
CA ASP A 221 15.43 5.10 -24.76
C ASP A 221 14.10 5.75 -24.33
N THR A 222 13.96 6.07 -23.04
CA THR A 222 12.74 6.69 -22.50
C THR A 222 12.71 8.18 -22.84
N ILE A 223 11.55 8.66 -23.27
CA ILE A 223 11.28 10.09 -23.47
C ILE A 223 10.59 10.65 -22.23
N LEU A 224 11.23 11.61 -21.57
CA LEU A 224 10.69 12.25 -20.37
C LEU A 224 9.90 13.52 -20.72
N CYS A 225 8.62 13.57 -20.35
CA CYS A 225 7.76 14.74 -20.42
C CYS A 225 7.61 15.43 -19.06
N THR A 226 7.78 16.76 -19.00
CA THR A 226 7.67 17.54 -17.75
C THR A 226 6.93 18.86 -17.97
N ASP A 227 6.42 19.47 -16.89
CA ASP A 227 5.58 20.68 -16.90
C ASP A 227 6.34 22.00 -17.06
N GLY A 228 7.62 21.93 -17.48
CA GLY A 228 8.50 23.08 -17.59
C GLY A 228 9.37 23.34 -16.35
N SER A 229 9.37 22.45 -15.36
CA SER A 229 10.32 22.49 -14.23
C SER A 229 11.79 22.53 -14.71
N ILE A 230 12.52 23.57 -14.32
CA ILE A 230 13.96 23.74 -14.60
C ILE A 230 14.76 22.61 -13.96
N THR A 231 14.39 22.20 -12.73
CA THR A 231 15.04 21.10 -12.00
C THR A 231 14.92 19.79 -12.77
N LEU A 232 13.72 19.45 -13.23
CA LEU A 232 13.49 18.21 -13.98
C LEU A 232 14.17 18.25 -15.35
N ALA A 233 14.16 19.40 -16.04
CA ALA A 233 14.87 19.56 -17.31
C ALA A 233 16.39 19.38 -17.14
N SER A 234 16.96 19.96 -16.07
CA SER A 234 18.37 19.79 -15.75
C SER A 234 18.72 18.34 -15.41
N ALA A 235 17.86 17.65 -14.65
CA ALA A 235 18.04 16.24 -14.32
C ALA A 235 17.99 15.36 -15.57
N ALA A 236 17.03 15.62 -16.49
CA ALA A 236 16.91 14.89 -17.75
C ALA A 236 18.17 15.02 -18.61
N ARG A 237 18.69 16.25 -18.75
CA ARG A 237 19.94 16.53 -19.48
C ARG A 237 21.12 15.77 -18.88
N ALA A 238 21.24 15.77 -17.55
CA ALA A 238 22.31 15.06 -16.85
C ALA A 238 22.20 13.51 -16.95
N LEU A 239 20.99 12.99 -17.20
CA LEU A 239 20.76 11.56 -17.46
C LEU A 239 20.96 11.17 -18.93
N GLY A 240 21.03 12.14 -19.85
CA GLY A 240 21.15 11.88 -21.28
C GLY A 240 19.86 11.34 -21.92
N VAL A 241 18.71 11.47 -21.25
CA VAL A 241 17.42 11.03 -21.80
C VAL A 241 16.79 12.12 -22.65
N GLN A 242 16.03 11.72 -23.68
CA GLN A 242 15.28 12.68 -24.48
C GLN A 242 14.23 13.38 -23.60
N HIS A 243 14.16 14.71 -23.67
CA HIS A 243 13.29 15.52 -22.83
C HIS A 243 12.37 16.41 -23.65
N GLN A 244 11.09 16.43 -23.29
CA GLN A 244 10.07 17.29 -23.88
C GLN A 244 9.36 18.08 -22.77
N ALA A 245 9.63 19.39 -22.70
CA ALA A 245 8.93 20.28 -21.80
C ALA A 245 7.61 20.76 -22.40
N VAL A 246 6.54 20.72 -21.61
CA VAL A 246 5.23 21.25 -21.96
C VAL A 246 4.91 22.39 -20.99
N ASN A 247 4.78 23.61 -21.51
CA ASN A 247 4.54 24.77 -20.67
C ASN A 247 3.05 24.90 -20.32
N VAL A 248 2.64 24.16 -19.28
CA VAL A 248 1.26 24.14 -18.79
C VAL A 248 0.78 25.53 -18.35
N SER A 249 1.69 26.35 -17.81
CA SER A 249 1.38 27.69 -17.27
C SER A 249 0.94 28.69 -18.34
N ARG A 250 1.38 28.53 -19.59
CA ARG A 250 1.01 29.36 -20.74
C ARG A 250 -0.19 28.81 -21.53
N GLY A 251 -0.94 27.85 -20.97
CA GLY A 251 -2.10 27.24 -21.62
C GLY A 251 -1.78 26.13 -22.64
N ASN A 252 -0.51 25.94 -23.00
CA ASN A 252 -0.06 24.88 -23.89
C ASN A 252 0.04 23.55 -23.13
N ARG A 253 -1.10 22.86 -22.98
CA ARG A 253 -1.20 21.60 -22.21
C ARG A 253 -0.83 20.35 -23.00
N VAL A 254 -0.79 20.44 -24.33
CA VAL A 254 -0.48 19.35 -25.26
C VAL A 254 0.31 19.92 -26.43
N ARG A 255 1.38 19.23 -26.82
CA ARG A 255 2.13 19.49 -28.07
C ARG A 255 2.31 18.17 -28.81
N GLY A 256 1.41 17.84 -29.72
CA GLY A 256 1.39 16.51 -30.35
C GLY A 256 1.28 15.39 -29.30
N PRO A 257 2.18 14.39 -29.29
CA PRO A 257 2.15 13.32 -28.29
C PRO A 257 2.69 13.74 -26.89
N TRP A 258 3.24 14.96 -26.77
CA TRP A 258 3.88 15.44 -25.54
C TRP A 258 2.88 16.15 -24.64
N HIS A 259 2.62 15.57 -23.47
CA HIS A 259 1.78 16.15 -22.41
C HIS A 259 2.06 15.48 -21.07
N VAL A 260 1.74 16.17 -19.97
CA VAL A 260 1.91 15.71 -18.58
C VAL A 260 0.58 15.41 -17.88
N GLN A 261 -0.47 15.12 -18.66
CA GLN A 261 -1.82 15.00 -18.14
C GLN A 261 -2.03 13.74 -17.29
N ASN A 262 -1.33 12.64 -17.56
CA ASN A 262 -1.52 11.40 -16.81
C ASN A 262 -0.94 11.53 -15.40
N VAL A 263 0.27 12.09 -15.28
CA VAL A 263 0.87 12.35 -13.98
C VAL A 263 0.06 13.40 -13.20
N ASN A 264 -0.39 14.47 -13.86
CA ASN A 264 -1.22 15.49 -13.22
C ASN A 264 -2.57 14.94 -12.73
N ALA A 265 -3.23 14.09 -13.52
CA ALA A 265 -4.46 13.44 -13.12
C ALA A 265 -4.24 12.50 -11.92
N TYR A 266 -3.15 11.72 -11.92
CA TYR A 266 -2.77 10.87 -10.79
C TYR A 266 -2.51 11.70 -9.52
N VAL A 267 -1.74 12.78 -9.62
CA VAL A 267 -1.43 13.67 -8.49
C VAL A 267 -2.69 14.31 -7.92
N SER A 268 -3.61 14.74 -8.79
CA SER A 268 -4.90 15.30 -8.38
C SER A 268 -5.72 14.29 -7.56
N ARG A 269 -5.87 13.06 -8.07
CA ARG A 269 -6.59 11.98 -7.34
C ARG A 269 -5.92 11.65 -6.01
N LEU A 270 -4.59 11.54 -5.99
CA LEU A 270 -3.81 11.27 -4.77
C LEU A 270 -4.06 12.36 -3.72
N ARG A 271 -3.97 13.64 -4.11
CA ARG A 271 -4.20 14.76 -3.19
C ARG A 271 -5.62 14.76 -2.65
N GLY A 272 -6.63 14.57 -3.49
CA GLY A 272 -8.03 14.46 -3.07
C GLY A 272 -8.25 13.31 -2.09
N TRP A 273 -7.68 12.13 -2.37
CA TRP A 273 -7.74 10.98 -1.47
C TRP A 273 -7.06 11.22 -0.12
N MET A 274 -5.89 11.86 -0.12
CA MET A 274 -5.12 12.16 1.10
C MET A 274 -5.86 13.11 2.08
N GLN A 275 -6.77 13.95 1.60
CA GLN A 275 -7.54 14.88 2.44
C GLN A 275 -8.35 14.16 3.54
N ARG A 276 -8.78 12.92 3.28
CA ARG A 276 -9.55 12.07 4.22
C ARG A 276 -8.83 11.86 5.56
N PHE A 277 -7.51 11.92 5.59
CA PHE A 277 -6.71 11.64 6.79
C PHE A 277 -6.38 12.87 7.63
N LYS A 278 -6.76 14.08 7.18
CA LYS A 278 -6.53 15.34 7.88
C LYS A 278 -5.05 15.49 8.31
N GLY A 279 -4.14 15.18 7.40
CA GLY A 279 -2.70 15.16 7.62
C GLY A 279 -2.16 13.83 8.15
N VAL A 280 -1.10 13.37 7.50
CA VAL A 280 -0.34 12.15 7.83
C VAL A 280 1.03 12.57 8.37
N ALA A 281 1.62 11.79 9.28
CA ALA A 281 2.99 12.04 9.71
C ALA A 281 3.97 11.72 8.58
N THR A 282 4.96 12.58 8.32
CA THR A 282 5.90 12.43 7.19
C THR A 282 6.61 11.08 7.20
N LYS A 283 6.96 10.55 8.39
CA LYS A 283 7.56 9.21 8.53
C LYS A 283 6.72 8.05 7.97
N TYR A 284 5.43 8.27 7.72
CA TYR A 284 4.52 7.29 7.15
C TYR A 284 4.06 7.67 5.73
N LEU A 285 4.51 8.80 5.18
CA LEU A 285 4.07 9.28 3.87
C LEU A 285 4.23 8.19 2.80
N ASP A 286 5.37 7.50 2.82
CA ASP A 286 5.67 6.40 1.88
C ASP A 286 4.63 5.25 1.93
N SER A 287 4.17 4.87 3.14
CA SER A 287 3.10 3.88 3.28
C SER A 287 1.80 4.33 2.63
N TYR A 288 1.47 5.62 2.69
CA TYR A 288 0.26 6.17 2.09
C TYR A 288 0.39 6.33 0.58
N LEU A 289 1.58 6.68 0.08
CA LEU A 289 1.85 6.71 -1.35
C LEU A 289 1.70 5.30 -1.96
N GLY A 290 2.28 4.27 -1.33
CA GLY A 290 2.10 2.90 -1.80
C GLY A 290 0.69 2.35 -1.63
N TRP A 291 -0.03 2.76 -0.57
CA TRP A 291 -1.45 2.47 -0.44
C TRP A 291 -2.23 3.02 -1.62
N PHE A 292 -2.03 4.30 -1.97
CA PHE A 292 -2.73 4.89 -3.10
C PHE A 292 -2.35 4.24 -4.44
N ARG A 293 -1.07 3.88 -4.66
CA ARG A 293 -0.66 3.11 -5.84
C ARG A 293 -1.36 1.75 -5.94
N MET A 294 -1.61 1.08 -4.82
CA MET A 294 -2.37 -0.18 -4.81
C MET A 294 -3.82 0.07 -5.26
N LEU A 295 -4.45 1.14 -4.76
CA LEU A 295 -5.81 1.50 -5.15
C LEU A 295 -5.90 1.89 -6.63
N ASP A 296 -5.01 2.78 -7.10
CA ASP A 296 -5.00 3.29 -8.48
C ASP A 296 -4.82 2.17 -9.51
N ARG A 297 -4.01 1.15 -9.20
CA ARG A 297 -3.80 -0.03 -10.06
C ARG A 297 -4.98 -0.99 -10.12
N SER A 298 -5.86 -0.96 -9.12
CA SER A 298 -6.99 -1.89 -9.03
C SER A 298 -8.22 -1.42 -9.80
N GLY A 299 -8.13 -0.26 -10.45
CA GLY A 299 -9.24 0.31 -11.22
C GLY A 299 -10.40 0.80 -10.35
N PRO A 300 -11.54 1.14 -10.97
CA PRO A 300 -12.67 1.80 -10.30
C PRO A 300 -13.35 0.94 -9.23
N MET A 301 -13.28 -0.38 -9.34
CA MET A 301 -13.87 -1.31 -8.36
C MET A 301 -12.99 -1.47 -7.11
N GLY A 302 -11.73 -1.02 -7.15
CA GLY A 302 -10.78 -1.20 -6.06
C GLY A 302 -10.31 -2.66 -5.90
N PRO A 303 -9.30 -2.89 -5.04
CA PRO A 303 -8.76 -4.23 -4.83
C PRO A 303 -9.72 -5.08 -4.01
N GLN A 304 -9.81 -6.37 -4.35
CA GLN A 304 -10.51 -7.33 -3.52
C GLN A 304 -9.78 -7.52 -2.18
N PRO A 305 -10.49 -7.78 -1.06
CA PRO A 305 -9.84 -7.92 0.24
C PRO A 305 -8.75 -9.01 0.26
N ALA A 306 -8.94 -10.11 -0.48
CA ALA A 306 -7.93 -11.16 -0.60
C ALA A 306 -6.62 -10.66 -1.23
N GLN A 307 -6.71 -9.86 -2.31
CA GLN A 307 -5.56 -9.27 -2.99
C GLN A 307 -4.79 -8.30 -2.07
N VAL A 308 -5.50 -7.51 -1.25
CA VAL A 308 -4.86 -6.63 -0.27
C VAL A 308 -4.13 -7.43 0.80
N LEU A 309 -4.71 -8.54 1.25
CA LEU A 309 -4.08 -9.43 2.23
C LEU A 309 -2.83 -10.12 1.65
N GLU A 310 -2.87 -10.58 0.40
CA GLU A 310 -1.71 -11.11 -0.33
C GLU A 310 -0.62 -10.05 -0.46
N ALA A 311 -0.98 -8.86 -0.91
CA ALA A 311 -0.05 -7.74 -1.05
C ALA A 311 0.63 -7.38 0.28
N ALA A 312 -0.09 -7.50 1.40
CA ALA A 312 0.43 -7.27 2.75
C ALA A 312 1.45 -8.32 3.22
N MET A 313 1.34 -9.56 2.75
CA MET A 313 2.33 -10.60 3.00
C MET A 313 3.56 -10.44 2.09
N GLY A 314 3.37 -9.80 0.94
CA GLY A 314 4.38 -9.52 -0.08
C GLY A 314 4.52 -10.71 -1.04
N ASN A 315 4.69 -10.47 -2.35
CA ASN A 315 4.85 -11.58 -3.29
C ASN A 315 6.19 -12.30 -3.09
N GLN A 316 6.17 -13.61 -2.81
CA GLN A 316 7.35 -14.47 -3.02
C GLN A 316 7.55 -14.83 -4.50
N GLY A 317 6.59 -14.50 -5.36
CA GLY A 317 6.68 -14.66 -6.82
C GLY A 317 6.86 -13.33 -7.52
N VAL A 318 8.10 -12.85 -7.64
CA VAL A 318 8.51 -12.08 -8.82
C VAL A 318 9.16 -13.07 -9.78
N THR A 319 8.39 -14.02 -10.27
CA THR A 319 8.58 -14.46 -11.66
C THR A 319 7.92 -13.40 -12.50
N SER A 320 8.76 -12.67 -13.23
CA SER A 320 8.46 -11.87 -14.41
C SER A 320 7.07 -12.20 -14.99
N ILE A 321 6.11 -11.32 -14.78
CA ILE A 321 5.02 -11.20 -15.75
C ILE A 321 5.58 -10.22 -16.78
N ARG A 322 5.72 -10.78 -17.99
CA ARG A 322 6.30 -10.19 -19.19
C ARG A 322 5.67 -8.85 -19.53
#